data_AF-A0A8T1B070-F1
#
_entry.id   AF-A0A8T1B070-F1
#
_cell.length_a   1.000
_cell.length_b   1.000
_cell.length_c   1.000
_cell.angle_alpha   90.00
_cell.angle_beta   90.00
_cell.angle_gamma   90.00
#
_symmetry.space_group_name_H-M   'P 1'
#
loop_
_entity.id
_entity.type
_entity.pdbx_description
1 polymer ?
#
loop_
_entity_poly.entity_id
_entity_poly.type
_entity_poly.pdbx_seq_one_letter_code
_entity_poly.pdbx_strand_id
1 'polypeptide(L)'
;MKKRPKNKTKLKGAEASKSAPVVQVATQLGVHRSSVYRWRKHAKALEANKKTGNKYYVRTSAHDALRVRYPVLEKQCARTANFASQQTKPPSGTPHHPQRQQNQKRNAGGCGLVC
;
A
#
# COMPACT_ATOMS: atom_id res chain seq x y z
N MET A 1 4.74 -1.51 10.86
CA MET A 1 4.24 -2.32 9.72
C MET A 1 2.75 -2.55 9.87
N LYS A 2 1.93 -2.13 8.90
CA LYS A 2 0.49 -2.45 8.91
C LYS A 2 0.32 -3.95 8.66
N LYS A 3 -0.23 -4.70 9.62
CA LYS A 3 -0.45 -6.15 9.47
C LYS A 3 -1.56 -6.39 8.44
N ARG A 4 -1.29 -7.16 7.39
CA ARG A 4 -2.32 -7.56 6.42
C ARG A 4 -3.23 -8.63 7.06
N PRO A 5 -4.57 -8.44 7.08
CA PRO A 5 -5.47 -9.43 7.66
C PRO A 5 -5.49 -10.73 6.84
N LYS A 6 -5.08 -11.84 7.45
CA LYS A 6 -4.82 -13.14 6.81
C LYS A 6 -6.08 -13.82 6.24
N ASN A 7 -7.26 -13.50 6.78
CA ASN A 7 -8.52 -14.16 6.43
C ASN A 7 -9.53 -13.25 5.71
N LYS A 8 -9.15 -12.02 5.33
CA LYS A 8 -10.09 -11.03 4.75
C LYS A 8 -10.85 -11.57 3.53
N THR A 9 -10.15 -12.16 2.57
CA THR A 9 -10.76 -12.72 1.35
C THR A 9 -11.62 -13.94 1.66
N LYS A 10 -11.19 -14.79 2.61
CA LYS A 10 -11.92 -15.99 3.01
C LYS A 10 -13.26 -15.65 3.66
N LEU A 11 -13.26 -14.63 4.53
CA LEU A 11 -14.47 -14.12 5.16
C LEU A 11 -15.41 -13.47 4.15
N LYS A 12 -14.89 -12.63 3.24
CA LYS A 12 -15.70 -12.07 2.15
C LYS A 12 -16.37 -13.15 1.29
N GLY A 13 -15.62 -14.18 0.91
CA GLY A 13 -16.16 -15.28 0.10
C GLY A 13 -17.16 -16.15 0.85
N ALA A 14 -16.91 -16.43 2.13
CA ALA A 14 -17.88 -17.15 2.98
C ALA A 14 -19.19 -16.37 3.11
N GLU A 15 -19.12 -15.06 3.33
CA GLU A 15 -20.30 -14.20 3.49
C GLU A 15 -21.08 -14.04 2.19
N ALA A 16 -20.40 -13.70 1.09
CA ALA A 16 -21.04 -13.56 -0.23
C ALA A 16 -21.71 -14.85 -0.69
N SER A 17 -21.16 -16.02 -0.33
CA SER A 17 -21.76 -17.30 -0.68
C SER A 17 -23.10 -17.57 0.03
N LYS A 18 -23.49 -16.81 1.06
CA LYS A 18 -24.79 -16.95 1.73
C LYS A 18 -25.94 -16.44 0.86
N SER A 19 -25.71 -15.38 0.09
CA SER A 19 -26.72 -14.70 -0.73
C SER A 19 -26.52 -14.89 -2.24
N ALA A 20 -25.34 -15.30 -2.69
CA ALA A 20 -25.04 -15.52 -4.11
C ALA A 20 -24.57 -16.96 -4.39
N PRO A 21 -24.74 -17.46 -5.63
CA PRO A 21 -24.21 -18.76 -6.06
C PRO A 21 -22.71 -18.87 -5.84
N VAL A 22 -22.26 -20.03 -5.32
CA VAL A 22 -20.84 -20.30 -5.02
C VAL A 22 -19.96 -20.12 -6.26
N VAL A 23 -20.46 -20.48 -7.44
CA VAL A 23 -19.73 -20.33 -8.71
C VAL A 23 -19.47 -18.86 -9.04
N GLN A 24 -20.46 -17.99 -8.85
CA GLN A 24 -20.32 -16.56 -9.09
C GLN A 24 -19.31 -15.93 -8.12
N VAL A 25 -19.39 -16.29 -6.84
CA VAL A 25 -18.45 -15.83 -5.80
C VAL A 25 -17.03 -16.32 -6.08
N ALA A 26 -16.88 -17.57 -6.54
CA ALA A 26 -15.61 -18.16 -6.91
C ALA A 26 -14.95 -17.40 -8.07
N THR A 27 -15.71 -17.09 -9.13
CA THR A 27 -15.25 -16.29 -10.27
C THR A 27 -14.85 -14.87 -9.86
N GLN A 28 -15.68 -14.18 -9.06
CA GLN A 28 -15.39 -12.82 -8.59
C GLN A 28 -14.13 -12.73 -7.73
N LEU A 29 -13.83 -13.78 -6.96
CA LEU A 29 -12.66 -13.83 -6.08
C LEU A 29 -11.45 -14.49 -6.73
N GLY A 30 -11.55 -14.99 -7.96
CA GLY A 30 -10.48 -15.68 -8.66
C GLY A 30 -10.03 -16.96 -7.96
N VAL A 31 -10.95 -17.70 -7.31
CA VAL A 31 -10.65 -18.93 -6.57
C VAL A 31 -11.51 -20.08 -7.02
N HIS A 32 -11.04 -21.31 -6.81
CA HIS A 32 -11.83 -22.50 -7.11
C HIS A 32 -13.07 -22.62 -6.20
N ARG A 33 -14.18 -23.12 -6.74
CA ARG A 33 -15.46 -23.35 -6.03
C ARG A 33 -15.31 -24.10 -4.70
N SER A 34 -14.43 -25.10 -4.64
CA SER A 34 -14.18 -25.87 -3.41
C SER A 34 -13.59 -25.01 -2.28
N SER A 35 -12.81 -23.98 -2.61
CA SER A 35 -12.27 -23.04 -1.62
C SER A 35 -13.38 -22.29 -0.92
N VAL A 36 -14.37 -21.80 -1.67
CA VAL A 36 -15.54 -21.10 -1.13
C VAL A 36 -16.35 -22.02 -0.22
N TYR A 37 -16.59 -23.28 -0.64
CA TYR A 37 -17.26 -24.28 0.22
C TYR A 37 -16.50 -24.52 1.54
N ARG A 38 -15.18 -24.67 1.48
CA ARG A 38 -14.35 -24.85 2.68
C ARG A 38 -14.42 -23.61 3.59
N TRP A 39 -14.40 -22.41 3.03
CA TRP A 39 -14.53 -21.18 3.83
C TRP A 39 -15.89 -21.06 4.48
N ARG A 40 -16.97 -21.42 3.77
CA ARG A 40 -18.32 -21.47 4.32
C ARG A 40 -18.42 -22.45 5.50
N LYS A 41 -17.88 -23.67 5.34
CA LYS A 41 -17.81 -24.69 6.41
C LYS A 41 -17.06 -24.19 7.65
N HIS A 42 -15.98 -23.45 7.45
CA HIS A 42 -15.12 -22.95 8.53
C HIS A 42 -15.39 -21.48 8.91
N ALA A 43 -16.54 -20.91 8.54
CA ALA A 43 -16.82 -19.48 8.72
C ALA A 43 -16.69 -19.02 10.19
N LYS A 44 -17.22 -19.80 11.14
CA LYS A 44 -17.09 -19.51 12.59
C LYS A 44 -15.63 -19.45 13.04
N ALA A 45 -14.81 -20.41 12.61
CA ALA A 45 -13.39 -20.45 12.94
C ALA A 45 -12.62 -19.30 12.27
N LEU A 46 -13.01 -18.89 11.06
CA LEU A 46 -12.40 -17.75 10.37
C LEU A 46 -12.70 -16.42 11.07
N GLU A 47 -13.92 -16.23 11.59
CA GLU A 47 -14.31 -15.04 12.35
C GLU A 47 -13.60 -14.98 13.72
N ALA A 48 -13.56 -16.09 14.45
CA ALA A 48 -12.80 -16.18 15.71
C ALA A 48 -11.33 -15.82 15.51
N ASN A 49 -10.75 -16.19 14.36
CA ASN A 49 -9.37 -15.91 14.02
C ASN A 49 -9.12 -14.60 13.25
N LYS A 50 -10.11 -13.70 13.16
CA LYS A 50 -9.97 -12.42 12.47
C LYS A 50 -8.97 -11.49 13.16
N LYS A 51 -8.87 -11.59 14.49
CA LYS A 51 -7.99 -10.79 15.36
C LYS A 51 -6.67 -11.50 15.70
N THR A 52 -6.59 -12.81 15.47
CA THR A 52 -5.38 -13.59 15.76
C THR A 52 -4.27 -13.21 14.78
N GLY A 53 -3.24 -12.53 15.29
CA GLY A 53 -2.04 -12.22 14.51
C GLY A 53 -1.34 -13.49 14.03
N ASN A 54 -0.45 -13.36 13.03
CA ASN A 54 0.38 -14.48 12.61
C ASN A 54 1.18 -15.02 13.81
N LYS A 55 1.13 -16.33 14.07
CA LYS A 55 1.86 -16.97 15.18
C LYS A 55 3.38 -16.74 15.13
N TYR A 56 3.92 -16.55 13.93
CA TYR A 56 5.34 -16.31 13.69
C TYR A 56 5.75 -14.84 13.84
N TYR A 57 4.81 -13.90 13.93
CA TYR A 57 5.12 -12.50 14.20
C TYR A 57 4.89 -12.21 15.68
N VAL A 58 5.96 -11.84 16.37
CA VAL A 58 5.90 -11.37 17.75
C VAL A 58 4.91 -10.21 17.86
N ARG A 59 4.14 -10.18 18.96
CA ARG A 59 3.29 -9.03 19.29
C ARG A 59 4.22 -7.83 19.50
N THR A 60 4.17 -6.84 18.61
CA THR A 60 5.03 -5.65 18.67
C THR A 60 4.90 -4.94 20.02
N SER A 61 3.70 -4.86 20.58
CA SER A 61 3.45 -4.28 21.90
C SER A 61 4.14 -5.01 23.05
N ALA A 62 4.32 -6.33 22.94
CA ALA A 62 5.05 -7.12 23.94
C ALA A 62 6.57 -6.90 23.83
N HIS A 63 7.04 -6.45 22.67
CA HIS A 63 8.46 -6.15 22.42
C HIS A 63 8.80 -4.66 22.53
N ASP A 64 7.81 -3.76 22.54
CA ASP A 64 8.05 -2.33 22.75
C ASP A 64 8.67 -2.07 24.13
N ALA A 65 8.30 -2.86 25.15
CA ALA A 65 8.94 -2.80 26.47
C ALA A 65 10.39 -3.32 26.48
N LEU A 66 10.75 -4.21 25.53
CA LEU A 66 12.11 -4.74 25.34
C LEU A 66 12.94 -3.88 24.38
N ARG A 67 12.35 -2.82 23.85
CA ARG A 67 12.96 -1.97 22.86
C ARG A 67 13.97 -1.07 23.56
N VAL A 68 15.22 -1.52 23.62
CA VAL A 68 16.33 -0.71 24.13
C VAL A 68 16.50 0.50 23.20
N ARG A 69 16.02 1.66 23.64
CA ARG A 69 16.36 2.93 23.01
C ARG A 69 17.78 3.27 23.39
N TYR A 70 18.63 3.51 22.40
CA TYR A 70 20.00 3.99 22.61
C TYR A 70 19.98 5.52 22.50
N PRO A 71 19.89 6.26 23.62
CA PRO A 71 19.77 7.72 23.60
C PRO A 71 20.99 8.39 22.97
N VAL A 72 22.16 7.74 22.98
CA VAL A 72 23.37 8.22 22.31
C VAL A 72 23.19 8.27 20.78
N LEU A 73 22.62 7.22 20.20
CA LEU A 73 22.37 7.13 18.75
C LEU A 73 21.27 8.12 18.30
N GLU A 74 20.23 8.32 19.11
CA GLU A 74 19.17 9.31 18.81
C GLU A 74 19.74 10.74 18.80
N LYS A 75 20.62 11.09 19.75
CA LYS A 75 21.28 12.40 19.82
C LYS A 75 22.26 12.64 18.67
N GLN A 76 22.86 11.59 18.13
CA GLN A 76 23.82 11.68 17.03
C GLN A 76 23.09 11.83 15.69
N CYS A 77 22.01 11.07 15.47
CA CYS A 77 21.12 11.24 14.32
C CYS A 77 20.44 12.62 14.30
N ALA A 78 20.01 13.14 15.45
CA ALA A 78 19.43 14.48 15.53
C ALA A 78 20.43 15.59 15.19
N ARG A 79 21.70 15.45 15.62
CA ARG A 79 22.77 16.40 15.28
C ARG A 79 23.11 16.40 13.80
N THR A 80 23.21 15.22 13.18
CA THR A 80 23.50 15.11 11.74
C THR A 80 22.32 15.56 10.88
N ALA A 81 21.07 15.32 11.29
CA ALA A 81 19.88 15.80 10.58
C ALA A 81 19.77 17.34 10.60
N ASN A 82 20.05 17.98 11.73
CA ASN A 82 20.08 19.45 11.84
C ASN A 82 21.23 20.08 11.04
N PHE A 83 22.30 19.34 10.76
CA PHE A 83 23.40 19.80 9.90
C PHE A 83 23.03 19.71 8.41
N ALA A 84 22.29 18.66 8.01
CA ALA A 84 21.78 18.52 6.64
C ALA A 84 20.75 19.59 6.28
N SER A 85 19.86 19.98 7.20
CA SER A 85 18.88 21.07 6.97
C SER A 85 19.51 22.46 6.90
N GLN A 86 20.75 22.65 7.37
CA GLN A 86 21.46 23.93 7.26
C GLN A 86 22.19 24.12 5.91
N GLN A 87 22.37 23.03 5.14
CA GLN A 87 23.04 23.09 3.83
C GLN A 87 22.07 23.33 2.65
N THR A 88 20.75 23.32 2.87
CA THR A 88 19.74 23.50 1.81
C THR A 88 19.13 24.90 1.74
N LYS A 89 19.90 25.96 2.07
CA LYS A 89 19.52 27.31 1.62
C LYS A 89 20.15 27.55 0.25
N PRO A 90 19.37 27.60 -0.85
CA PRO A 90 19.94 27.98 -2.14
C PRO A 90 20.41 29.44 -2.06
N PRO A 91 21.60 29.77 -2.59
CA PRO A 91 22.07 31.15 -2.63
C PRO A 91 21.12 31.97 -3.50
N SER A 92 20.51 32.97 -2.87
CA SER A 92 19.76 34.03 -3.54
C SER A 92 20.71 34.82 -4.43
N GLY A 93 20.56 34.70 -5.75
CA GLY A 93 21.14 35.67 -6.66
C GLY A 93 21.28 35.19 -8.10
N THR A 94 20.63 35.95 -8.98
CA THR A 94 20.84 36.10 -10.45
C THR A 94 20.07 35.15 -11.39
N PRO A 95 19.73 35.62 -12.62
CA PRO A 95 18.93 36.82 -12.92
C PRO A 95 17.72 36.49 -13.82
N HIS A 96 16.71 37.36 -13.81
CA HIS A 96 15.54 37.25 -14.68
C HIS A 96 15.91 37.29 -16.17
N HIS A 97 15.59 36.22 -16.90
CA HIS A 97 15.55 36.21 -18.36
C HIS A 97 14.07 36.24 -18.81
N PRO A 98 13.64 37.20 -19.66
CA PRO A 98 12.23 37.36 -20.00
C PRO A 98 11.75 36.28 -20.97
N GLN A 99 10.64 35.66 -20.59
CA GLN A 99 9.88 34.69 -21.38
C GLN A 99 9.27 35.38 -22.62
N ARG A 100 9.92 35.19 -23.77
CA ARG A 100 9.42 35.62 -25.08
C ARG A 100 8.34 34.66 -25.57
N GLN A 101 7.10 35.11 -25.58
CA GLN A 101 5.99 34.46 -26.29
C GLN A 101 6.22 34.49 -27.81
N GLN A 102 5.86 33.38 -28.48
CA GLN A 102 5.45 33.27 -29.89
C GLN A 102 5.00 31.80 -30.05
N ASN A 103 3.72 31.43 -29.96
CA ASN A 103 2.58 31.75 -30.81
C ASN A 103 2.83 31.42 -32.28
N GLN A 104 2.38 30.24 -32.74
CA GLN A 104 1.87 29.95 -34.09
C GLN A 104 1.37 28.49 -34.09
N LYS A 105 0.05 28.27 -34.05
CA LYS A 105 -0.89 28.24 -35.18
C LYS A 105 -0.79 26.98 -36.04
N ARG A 106 -1.87 26.21 -35.93
CA ARG A 106 -2.75 25.78 -37.03
C ARG A 106 -2.32 24.58 -37.89
N ASN A 107 -3.21 23.59 -37.80
CA ASN A 107 -3.95 22.96 -38.91
C ASN A 107 -3.31 21.80 -39.66
N ALA A 108 -4.09 20.70 -39.58
CA ALA A 108 -4.66 19.97 -40.71
C ALA A 108 -3.76 19.00 -41.49
N GLY A 109 -4.25 17.75 -41.50
CA GLY A 109 -4.42 16.99 -42.74
C GLY A 109 -3.23 16.14 -43.16
N GLY A 110 -3.44 14.83 -43.27
CA GLY A 110 -2.49 13.96 -43.95
C GLY A 110 -2.80 12.49 -43.80
N CYS A 111 -3.69 11.98 -44.64
CA CYS A 111 -3.77 10.57 -45.04
C CYS A 111 -2.43 10.05 -45.60
N GLY A 112 -2.24 8.73 -45.57
CA GLY A 112 -1.20 7.98 -46.30
C GLY A 112 -0.53 6.95 -45.38
N LEU A 113 -0.93 5.67 -45.31
CA LEU A 113 -0.86 4.58 -46.32
C LEU A 113 0.60 4.23 -46.70
N VAL A 114 0.86 2.91 -46.82
CA VAL A 114 2.08 2.18 -47.28
C VAL A 114 3.30 2.23 -46.32
N CYS A 115 3.93 1.13 -45.88
CA CYS A 115 3.98 -0.29 -46.26
C CYS A 115 4.00 -1.20 -45.02
#